data_AF-A0A2K3MLF4-F1
#
_entry.id   AF-A0A2K3MLF4-F1
#
_cell.length_a   1.000
_cell.length_b   1.000
_cell.length_c   1.000
_cell.angle_alpha   90.00
_cell.angle_beta   90.00
_cell.angle_gamma   90.00
#
_symmetry.space_group_name_H-M   'P 1'
#
loop_
_entity.id
_entity.type
_entity.pdbx_description
1 polymer ?
#
loop_
_entity_poly.entity_id
_entity_poly.type
_entity_poly.pdbx_seq_one_letter_code
_entity_poly.pdbx_strand_id
1 'polypeptide(L)' 'VGQFKRLLGVKQTPRNELRSTPVVTHPKSLKLPKNFDARTAWSQCSTIGRILGLAMVL' A
#
# COMPACT_ATOMS: atom_id res chain seq x y z
N VAL A 1 0.59 -25.60 -8.75
CA VAL A 1 -0.02 -24.29 -8.42
C VAL A 1 -0.35 -24.11 -6.92
N GLY A 2 -0.65 -25.16 -6.14
CA GLY A 2 -1.08 -25.02 -4.73
C GLY A 2 -0.15 -24.25 -3.78
N GLN A 3 1.17 -24.33 -3.96
CA GLN A 3 2.17 -23.68 -3.10
C GLN A 3 2.05 -22.14 -3.05
N PHE A 4 1.55 -21.51 -4.12
CA PHE A 4 1.44 -20.04 -4.19
C PHE A 4 0.16 -19.50 -3.56
N LYS A 5 -0.83 -20.36 -3.25
CA LYS A 5 -2.11 -19.91 -2.67
C LYS A 5 -1.94 -19.16 -1.36
N ARG A 6 -0.90 -19.49 -0.57
CA ARG A 6 -0.56 -18.79 0.68
C ARG A 6 -0.21 -17.31 0.47
N LEU A 7 0.28 -16.93 -0.71
CA LEU A 7 0.62 -15.54 -1.04
C LEU A 7 -0.59 -14.73 -1.49
N LEU A 8 -1.72 -15.38 -1.79
CA LEU A 8 -2.89 -14.79 -2.45
C LEU A 8 -4.08 -14.62 -1.48
N GLY A 9 -3.81 -14.37 -0.19
CA GLY A 9 -4.81 -14.32 0.87
C GLY A 9 -5.63 -13.02 0.97
N VAL A 10 -5.28 -11.97 0.22
CA VAL A 10 -5.94 -10.66 0.30
C VAL A 10 -7.34 -10.75 -0.33
N LYS A 11 -8.37 -10.37 0.44
CA LYS A 11 -9.76 -10.19 -0.02
C LYS A 11 -10.10 -8.70 -0.02
N GLN A 12 -11.02 -8.29 -0.90
CA GLN A 12 -11.51 -6.90 -0.90
C GLN A 12 -12.17 -6.57 0.45
N THR A 13 -11.86 -5.40 0.99
CA THR A 13 -12.49 -4.88 2.21
C THR A 13 -13.99 -4.67 1.97
N PRO A 14 -14.88 -5.25 2.79
CA PRO A 14 -16.32 -5.05 2.70
C PRO A 14 -16.74 -3.58 2.81
N ARG A 15 -17.78 -3.19 2.06
CA ARG A 15 -18.24 -1.78 1.98
C ARG A 15 -18.71 -1.22 3.33
N ASN A 16 -19.28 -2.06 4.20
CA ASN A 16 -19.66 -1.69 5.56
C ASN A 16 -18.45 -1.33 6.43
N GLU A 17 -17.30 -1.98 6.23
CA GLU A 17 -16.05 -1.67 6.94
C GLU A 17 -15.39 -0.37 6.44
N LEU A 18 -15.69 0.05 5.21
CA LEU A 18 -15.20 1.32 4.66
C LEU A 18 -15.99 2.56 5.13
N ARG A 19 -17.13 2.39 5.82
CA ARG A 19 -18.00 3.51 6.22
C ARG A 19 -17.34 4.46 7.22
N SER A 20 -16.42 3.97 8.05
CA SER A 20 -15.67 4.78 9.02
C SER A 20 -14.44 5.45 8.41
N THR A 21 -14.04 5.08 7.19
CA THR A 21 -12.86 5.64 6.53
C THR A 21 -13.23 6.94 5.83
N PRO A 22 -12.61 8.08 6.18
CA PRO A 22 -12.89 9.35 5.52
C PRO A 22 -12.42 9.30 4.06
N VAL A 23 -13.25 9.79 3.14
CA VAL A 23 -12.89 9.95 1.73
C VAL A 23 -12.40 11.38 1.52
N VAL A 24 -11.12 11.53 1.19
CA VAL A 24 -10.51 12.83 0.86
C VAL A 24 -10.48 12.99 -0.65
N THR A 25 -11.01 14.12 -1.13
CA THR A 25 -10.99 14.46 -2.56
C THR A 25 -9.98 15.58 -2.80
N HIS A 26 -9.16 15.44 -3.86
CA HIS A 26 -8.23 16.48 -4.30
C HIS A 26 -8.70 17.13 -5.61
N PRO A 27 -8.33 18.39 -5.88
CA PRO A 27 -8.66 19.06 -7.14
C PRO A 27 -8.11 18.31 -8.35
N LYS A 28 -8.92 18.15 -9.39
CA LYS A 28 -8.49 17.52 -10.66
C LYS A 28 -7.40 18.31 -11.39
N SER A 29 -7.28 19.61 -11.10
CA SER A 29 -6.26 20.50 -11.64
C SER A 29 -4.89 20.34 -10.95
N LEU A 30 -4.78 19.47 -9.94
CA LEU A 30 -3.51 19.21 -9.27
C LEU A 30 -2.50 18.62 -10.26
N LYS A 31 -1.39 19.34 -10.47
CA LYS A 31 -0.31 18.90 -11.35
C LYS A 31 0.50 17.80 -10.67
N LEU A 32 0.26 16.55 -11.06
CA LEU A 32 1.04 15.41 -10.58
C LEU A 32 2.39 15.33 -11.30
N PRO A 33 3.46 14.90 -10.62
CA PRO A 33 4.75 14.72 -11.26
C PRO A 33 4.71 13.53 -12.23
N LYS A 34 5.57 13.57 -13.25
CA LYS A 34 5.71 12.45 -14.21
C LYS A 34 6.19 11.16 -13.53
N ASN A 35 7.04 11.27 -12.53
CA ASN A 35 7.56 10.17 -11.73
C ASN A 35 7.43 10.52 -10.24
N PHE A 36 7.09 9.54 -9.41
CA PHE A 36 7.02 9.70 -7.97
C PHE A 36 7.63 8.47 -7.28
N ASP A 37 8.53 8.72 -6.32
CA ASP A 37 9.09 7.70 -5.44
C ASP A 37 8.97 8.19 -4.00
N ALA A 38 8.22 7.43 -3.18
CA ALA A 38 8.02 7.74 -1.78
C ALA A 38 9.34 7.77 -1.00
N ARG A 39 10.32 6.94 -1.37
CA ARG A 39 11.63 6.91 -0.71
C ARG A 39 12.40 8.21 -0.93
N THR A 40 12.20 8.85 -2.08
CA THR A 40 12.80 10.15 -2.40
C THR A 40 12.05 11.29 -1.71
N ALA A 41 10.72 11.24 -1.69
CA ALA A 41 9.88 12.28 -1.08
C ALA A 41 10.00 12.33 0.46
N TRP A 42 10.31 11.20 1.10
CA TRP A 42 10.46 11.06 2.55
C TRP A 42 11.76 10.33 2.90
N SER A 43 12.88 10.87 2.47
CA SER A 43 14.21 10.24 2.61
C SER A 43 14.63 10.00 4.06
N GLN A 44 14.12 10.80 5.00
CA GLN A 44 14.34 10.62 6.45
C GLN A 44 13.58 9.39 7.02
N CYS A 45 12.62 8.83 6.29
CA CYS A 45 11.78 7.72 6.75
C CYS A 45 12.32 6.38 6.22
N SER A 46 13.28 5.80 6.95
CA SER A 46 13.92 4.53 6.60
C SER A 46 12.95 3.34 6.45
N THR A 47 11.77 3.41 7.08
CA THR A 47 10.73 2.37 7.00
C THR A 47 10.11 2.23 5.62
N ILE A 48 10.10 3.29 4.81
CA ILE A 48 9.49 3.29 3.47
C ILE A 48 10.30 2.41 2.50
N GLY A 49 11.62 2.40 2.65
CA GLY A 49 12.52 1.57 1.84
C GLY A 49 12.65 0.12 2.33
N ARG A 50 12.07 -0.22 3.49
CA ARG A 50 12.27 -1.52 4.13
C ARG A 50 11.32 -2.55 3.55
N ILE A 51 11.88 -3.57 2.89
CA ILE A 51 11.12 -4.76 2.49
C ILE A 51 10.91 -5.66 3.71
N LEU A 52 9.66 -5.98 4.01
CA LEU A 52 9.31 -6.97 5.03
C LEU A 52 9.19 -8.34 4.36
N GLY A 53 10.00 -9.29 4.81
CA GLY A 53 9.80 -10.69 4.47
C GLY A 53 8.70 -11.28 5.35
N LEU A 54 7.73 -11.98 4.75
CA LEU A 54 6.89 -12.95 5.46
C LEU A 54 7.74 -14.21 5.77
N ALA A 55 8.83 -14.04 6.52
CA ALA A 55 9.64 -15.15 7.00
C ALA A 55 8.83 -15.87 8.09
N MET A 56 8.18 -16.97 7.73
CA MET A 56 7.80 -17.94 8.76
C MET A 56 9.05 -18.70 9.13
N VAL A 57 9.46 -18.59 10.40
CA VAL A 57 10.24 -19.63 11.07
C VAL A 57 9.48 -20.95 10.86
N LEU A 58 10.14 -21.93 10.26
CA LEU A 58 9.65 -23.30 10.12
C LEU A 58 9.55 -23.97 11.50
#